data_AF-A0A7V6C6Z3-F1
#
_entry.id   AF-A0A7V6C6Z3-F1
#
_cell.length_a   1.000
_cell.length_b   1.000
_cell.length_c   1.000
_cell.angle_alpha   90.00
_cell.angle_beta   90.00
_cell.angle_gamma   90.00
#
_symmetry.space_group_name_H-M   'P 1'
#
loop_
_entity.id
_entity.type
_entity.pdbx_description
1 polymer ?
#
loop_
_entity_poly.entity_id
_entity_poly.type
_entity_poly.pdbx_seq_one_letter_code
_entity_poly.pdbx_strand_id
1 'polypeptide(L)'
;MSLTDLIMVKLQYYNLTRDLCGLGLSGTEPLDVKGSRVIPYDFAVAFILRERERMLKKTGFEGPCGCCSVVVKGKKDGLFQEYRFHMASRSQALGEGTGIPAAIGVILMQQGKIGQKGVLPPEACVDPMEFVSLISRVMKLDEKKDDGDSFGGVIVESIDHAGTITKLDI
;
A
#
# COMPACT_ATOMS: atom_id res chain seq x y z
N MET A 1 -21.50 6.09 -2.86
CA MET A 1 -21.16 4.97 -1.94
C MET A 1 -20.89 5.55 -0.55
N SER A 2 -21.43 4.95 0.51
CA SER A 2 -21.10 5.37 1.88
C SER A 2 -19.80 4.70 2.35
N LEU A 3 -19.06 5.33 3.28
CA LEU A 3 -17.87 4.73 3.90
C LEU A 3 -18.18 3.34 4.51
N THR A 4 -19.42 3.14 4.95
CA THR A 4 -19.94 1.90 5.52
C THR A 4 -19.91 0.74 4.53
N ASP A 5 -20.27 0.98 3.26
CA ASP A 5 -20.35 -0.08 2.24
C ASP A 5 -18.96 -0.65 1.92
N LEU A 6 -17.95 0.22 1.88
CA LEU A 6 -16.55 -0.16 1.65
C LEU A 6 -15.97 -0.96 2.83
N ILE A 7 -16.27 -0.55 4.06
CA ILE A 7 -15.85 -1.26 5.27
C ILE A 7 -16.50 -2.65 5.31
N MET A 8 -17.78 -2.76 4.97
CA MET A 8 -18.51 -4.03 4.98
C MET A 8 -17.93 -5.05 3.99
N VAL A 9 -17.54 -4.63 2.78
CA VAL A 9 -16.92 -5.55 1.82
C VAL A 9 -15.51 -5.98 2.25
N LYS A 10 -14.71 -5.09 2.83
CA LYS A 10 -13.42 -5.49 3.42
C LYS A 10 -13.61 -6.52 4.54
N LEU A 11 -14.61 -6.32 5.40
CA LEU A 11 -14.90 -7.25 6.49
C LEU A 11 -15.41 -8.61 5.97
N GLN A 12 -16.26 -8.62 4.94
CA GLN A 12 -16.73 -9.86 4.31
C GLN A 12 -15.57 -10.64 3.67
N TYR A 13 -14.69 -9.96 2.93
CA TYR A 13 -13.52 -10.58 2.32
C TYR A 13 -12.55 -11.14 3.36
N TYR A 14 -12.33 -10.38 4.45
CA TYR A 14 -11.53 -10.82 5.59
C TYR A 14 -12.12 -12.06 6.27
N ASN A 15 -13.41 -12.04 6.62
CA ASN A 15 -14.08 -13.16 7.29
C ASN A 15 -14.05 -14.42 6.42
N LEU A 16 -14.33 -14.28 5.13
CA LEU A 16 -14.23 -15.39 4.17
C LEU A 16 -12.83 -16.04 4.22
N THR A 17 -11.79 -15.22 4.09
CA THR A 17 -10.40 -15.71 4.07
C THR A 17 -10.03 -16.37 5.40
N ARG A 18 -10.37 -15.71 6.52
CA ARG A 18 -10.15 -16.23 7.88
C ARG A 18 -10.83 -17.59 8.08
N ASP A 19 -12.09 -17.71 7.68
CA ASP A 19 -12.88 -18.93 7.91
C ASP A 19 -12.36 -20.09 7.08
N LEU A 20 -11.96 -19.86 5.82
CA LEU A 20 -11.31 -20.87 4.99
C LEU A 20 -9.98 -21.35 5.61
N CYS A 21 -9.16 -20.43 6.12
CA CYS A 21 -7.96 -20.79 6.87
C CYS A 21 -8.27 -21.58 8.14
N GLY A 22 -9.29 -21.18 8.91
CA GLY A 22 -9.73 -21.86 10.12
C GLY A 22 -10.25 -23.28 9.87
N LEU A 23 -10.77 -23.54 8.67
CA LEU A 23 -11.19 -24.87 8.21
C LEU A 23 -10.04 -25.73 7.65
N GLY A 24 -8.80 -25.22 7.67
CA GLY A 24 -7.62 -25.94 7.16
C GLY A 24 -7.45 -25.88 5.64
N LEU A 25 -8.23 -25.04 4.93
CA LEU A 25 -8.13 -24.91 3.48
C LEU A 25 -6.92 -24.11 3.02
N SER A 26 -6.07 -23.65 3.94
CA SER A 26 -4.73 -23.11 3.64
C SER A 26 -3.66 -24.20 3.50
N GLY A 27 -4.01 -25.48 3.66
CA GLY A 27 -3.09 -26.60 3.52
C GLY A 27 -2.67 -26.88 2.08
N THR A 28 -1.39 -27.21 1.89
CA THR A 28 -0.80 -27.52 0.58
C THR A 28 -0.71 -29.01 0.28
N GLU A 29 -1.08 -29.87 1.25
CA GLU A 29 -1.12 -31.32 1.07
C GLU A 29 -2.34 -31.73 0.21
N PRO A 30 -2.15 -32.49 -0.89
CA PRO A 30 -3.26 -32.91 -1.72
C PRO A 30 -4.18 -33.90 -1.00
N LEU A 31 -5.50 -33.68 -1.12
CA LEU A 31 -6.54 -34.57 -0.65
C LEU A 31 -7.19 -35.31 -1.83
N ASP A 32 -7.64 -36.55 -1.62
CA ASP A 32 -8.52 -37.23 -2.56
C ASP A 32 -9.96 -36.78 -2.30
N VAL A 33 -10.57 -36.17 -3.32
CA VAL A 33 -11.97 -35.76 -3.31
C VAL A 33 -12.65 -36.45 -4.49
N LYS A 34 -13.31 -37.58 -4.22
CA LYS A 34 -14.04 -38.38 -5.23
C LYS A 34 -13.15 -38.81 -6.40
N GLY A 35 -11.93 -39.27 -6.12
CA GLY A 35 -10.96 -39.71 -7.12
C GLY A 35 -10.20 -38.58 -7.81
N SER A 36 -10.45 -37.32 -7.43
CA SER A 36 -9.68 -36.16 -7.90
C SER A 36 -8.73 -35.70 -6.82
N ARG A 37 -7.44 -35.55 -7.15
CA ARG A 37 -6.45 -34.96 -6.26
C ARG A 37 -6.63 -33.44 -6.25
N VAL A 38 -6.99 -32.88 -5.10
CA VAL A 38 -7.23 -31.44 -4.91
C VAL A 38 -6.30 -30.93 -3.81
N ILE A 39 -5.57 -29.85 -4.10
CA ILE A 39 -4.83 -29.12 -3.07
C ILE A 39 -5.80 -28.09 -2.45
N PRO A 40 -6.07 -28.16 -1.13
CA PRO A 40 -7.02 -27.25 -0.48
C PRO A 40 -6.66 -25.77 -0.69
N TYR A 41 -5.37 -25.44 -0.62
CA TYR A 41 -4.85 -24.09 -0.89
C TYR A 41 -5.27 -23.56 -2.27
N ASP A 42 -5.09 -24.36 -3.33
CA ASP A 42 -5.42 -23.95 -4.69
C ASP A 42 -6.93 -23.71 -4.85
N PHE A 43 -7.75 -24.59 -4.25
CA PHE A 43 -9.19 -24.38 -4.19
C PHE A 43 -9.55 -23.09 -3.45
N ALA A 44 -8.96 -22.86 -2.27
CA ALA A 44 -9.24 -21.70 -1.44
C ALA A 44 -8.90 -20.40 -2.17
N VAL A 45 -7.74 -20.32 -2.82
CA VAL A 45 -7.33 -19.17 -3.63
C VAL A 45 -8.33 -18.91 -4.76
N ALA A 46 -8.66 -19.95 -5.54
CA ALA A 46 -9.62 -19.83 -6.64
C ALA A 46 -11.01 -19.38 -6.15
N PHE A 47 -11.47 -19.93 -5.02
CA PHE A 47 -12.74 -19.60 -4.42
C PHE A 47 -12.77 -18.16 -3.90
N ILE A 48 -11.73 -17.71 -3.19
CA ILE A 48 -11.60 -16.34 -2.70
C ILE A 48 -11.62 -15.34 -3.86
N LEU A 49 -10.90 -15.62 -4.95
CA LEU A 49 -10.88 -14.74 -6.14
C LEU A 49 -12.26 -14.64 -6.79
N ARG A 50 -12.97 -15.76 -6.95
CA ARG A 50 -14.34 -15.77 -7.46
C ARG A 50 -15.29 -14.96 -6.58
N GLU A 51 -15.20 -15.12 -5.26
CA GLU A 51 -16.04 -14.39 -4.31
C GLU A 51 -15.68 -12.90 -4.25
N ARG A 52 -14.40 -12.54 -4.39
CA ARG A 52 -13.94 -11.16 -4.50
C ARG A 52 -14.66 -10.43 -5.63
N GLU A 53 -14.72 -11.02 -6.82
CA GLU A 53 -15.42 -10.44 -7.95
C GLU A 53 -16.91 -10.23 -7.68
N ARG A 54 -17.55 -11.23 -7.05
CA ARG A 54 -18.97 -11.13 -6.65
C ARG A 54 -19.20 -10.03 -5.61
N MET A 55 -18.29 -9.85 -4.66
CA MET A 55 -18.36 -8.81 -3.64
C MET A 55 -18.15 -7.42 -4.24
N LEU A 56 -17.13 -7.24 -5.09
CA LEU A 56 -16.80 -5.96 -5.74
C LEU A 56 -17.92 -5.44 -6.65
N LYS A 57 -18.65 -6.33 -7.34
CA LYS A 57 -19.83 -5.94 -8.13
C LYS A 57 -20.91 -5.25 -7.31
N LYS A 58 -20.97 -5.50 -5.99
CA LYS A 58 -21.96 -4.89 -5.09
C LYS A 58 -21.55 -3.50 -4.61
N THR A 59 -20.27 -3.14 -4.72
CA THR A 59 -19.73 -1.89 -4.16
C THR A 59 -19.68 -0.72 -5.13
N GLY A 60 -19.98 -0.94 -6.42
CA GLY A 60 -19.83 0.10 -7.45
C GLY A 60 -18.39 0.62 -7.54
N PHE A 61 -17.42 -0.25 -7.28
CA PHE A 61 -16.01 0.10 -7.21
C PHE A 61 -15.41 0.00 -8.63
N GLU A 62 -14.99 1.13 -9.19
CA GLU A 62 -14.67 1.24 -10.63
C GLU A 62 -13.20 0.95 -10.96
N GLY A 63 -12.31 0.86 -9.96
CA GLY A 63 -10.89 0.62 -10.18
C GLY A 63 -10.10 0.44 -8.88
N PRO A 64 -8.85 -0.06 -8.94
CA PRO A 64 -8.03 -0.30 -7.76
C PRO A 64 -7.69 1.01 -7.02
N CYS A 65 -7.97 1.08 -5.72
CA CYS A 65 -7.49 2.17 -4.86
C CYS A 65 -6.39 1.69 -3.92
N GLY A 66 -5.40 2.53 -3.65
CA GLY A 66 -4.33 2.28 -2.69
C GLY A 66 -4.30 3.37 -1.62
N CYS A 67 -3.98 2.99 -0.38
CA CYS A 67 -3.55 3.95 0.61
C CYS A 67 -2.39 3.39 1.44
N CYS A 68 -1.45 4.27 1.77
CA CYS A 68 -0.37 3.97 2.70
C CYS A 68 -0.39 5.03 3.80
N SER A 69 -0.25 4.58 5.05
CA SER A 69 -0.22 5.46 6.21
C SER A 69 0.91 5.03 7.13
N VAL A 70 1.87 5.92 7.36
CA VAL A 70 2.96 5.73 8.30
C VAL A 70 2.79 6.72 9.44
N VAL A 71 2.73 6.21 10.67
CA VAL A 71 2.66 7.04 11.89
C VAL A 71 3.89 6.75 12.72
N VAL A 72 4.75 7.75 12.86
CA VAL A 72 5.98 7.68 13.66
C VAL A 72 5.75 8.48 14.93
N LYS A 73 5.91 7.83 16.09
CA LYS A 73 5.79 8.48 17.41
C LYS A 73 7.13 8.39 18.12
N GLY A 74 7.52 9.45 18.80
CA GLY A 74 8.78 9.50 19.52
C GLY A 74 8.88 10.70 20.43
N LYS A 75 10.13 11.00 20.81
CA LYS A 75 10.46 12.20 21.55
C LYS A 75 11.56 12.98 20.82
N LYS A 76 11.41 14.30 20.75
CA LYS A 76 12.44 15.23 20.30
C LYS A 76 12.72 16.18 21.45
N ASP A 77 13.99 16.31 21.85
CA ASP A 77 14.40 17.13 22.99
C ASP A 77 13.63 16.82 24.29
N GLY A 78 13.30 15.54 24.50
CA GLY A 78 12.55 15.05 25.66
C GLY A 78 11.02 15.20 25.57
N LEU A 79 10.51 15.96 24.60
CA LEU A 79 9.07 16.20 24.40
C LEU A 79 8.48 15.25 23.38
N PHE A 80 7.22 14.85 23.58
CA PHE A 80 6.50 13.99 22.65
C PHE A 80 6.36 14.67 21.27
N GLN A 81 6.57 13.87 20.22
CA GLN A 81 6.36 14.28 18.85
C GLN A 81 5.81 13.10 18.04
N GLU A 82 4.84 13.36 17.19
CA GLU A 82 4.31 12.40 16.22
C GLU A 82 4.37 13.00 14.81
N TYR A 83 4.71 12.16 13.83
CA TYR A 83 4.65 12.49 12.40
C TYR A 83 3.76 11.47 11.70
N ARG A 84 2.86 11.95 10.85
CA ARG A 84 1.99 11.13 10.03
C ARG A 84 2.26 11.41 8.57
N PHE A 85 2.44 10.35 7.80
CA PHE A 85 2.58 10.38 6.35
C PHE A 85 1.45 9.57 5.76
N HIS A 86 0.61 10.22 4.97
CA HIS A 86 -0.52 9.58 4.30
C HIS A 86 -0.38 9.75 2.79
N MET A 87 -0.57 8.66 2.08
CA MET A 87 -0.65 8.64 0.62
C MET A 87 -1.93 7.91 0.23
N ALA A 88 -2.66 8.46 -0.73
CA ALA A 88 -3.83 7.83 -1.30
C ALA A 88 -3.77 7.96 -2.83
N SER A 89 -3.93 6.84 -3.53
CA SER A 89 -4.05 6.83 -4.99
C SER A 89 -5.39 6.24 -5.42
N ARG A 90 -6.01 6.90 -6.40
CA ARG A 90 -7.22 6.44 -7.09
C ARG A 90 -6.89 5.76 -8.42
N SER A 91 -5.68 5.93 -8.93
CA SER A 91 -5.12 5.27 -10.11
C SER A 91 -4.09 4.20 -9.72
N GLN A 92 -4.02 3.13 -10.52
CA GLN A 92 -3.00 2.06 -10.49
C GLN A 92 -2.38 1.71 -9.11
N ALA A 93 -3.22 1.58 -8.06
CA ALA A 93 -2.88 1.43 -6.63
C ALA A 93 -1.49 0.87 -6.27
N LEU A 94 -1.18 -0.35 -6.74
CA LEU A 94 0.08 -1.05 -6.41
C LEU A 94 1.20 -0.77 -7.41
N GLY A 95 0.86 -0.44 -8.65
CA GLY A 95 1.82 -0.17 -9.72
C GLY A 95 2.61 1.10 -9.47
N GLU A 96 1.93 2.18 -9.09
CA GLU A 96 2.57 3.46 -8.76
C GLU A 96 3.42 3.34 -7.49
N GLY A 97 2.85 2.78 -6.42
CA GLY A 97 3.53 2.62 -5.13
C GLY A 97 4.73 1.67 -5.15
N THR A 98 4.85 0.81 -6.16
CA THR A 98 5.98 -0.14 -6.31
C THR A 98 6.94 0.31 -7.41
N GLY A 99 6.40 0.68 -8.58
CA GLY A 99 7.18 1.04 -9.76
C GLY A 99 7.90 2.37 -9.64
N ILE A 100 7.25 3.40 -9.06
CA ILE A 100 7.86 4.72 -8.90
C ILE A 100 9.06 4.65 -7.95
N PRO A 101 8.96 4.06 -6.73
CA PRO A 101 10.13 3.90 -5.87
C PRO A 101 11.26 3.08 -6.51
N ALA A 102 10.94 2.02 -7.27
CA ALA A 102 11.94 1.24 -7.99
C ALA A 102 12.69 2.08 -9.04
N ALA A 103 11.97 2.88 -9.83
CA ALA A 103 12.56 3.78 -10.82
C ALA A 103 13.41 4.88 -10.16
N ILE A 104 12.94 5.47 -9.06
CA ILE A 104 13.71 6.45 -8.28
C ILE A 104 15.01 5.83 -7.77
N GLY A 105 14.97 4.60 -7.26
CA GLY A 105 16.17 3.87 -6.85
C GLY A 105 17.21 3.76 -7.97
N VAL A 106 16.77 3.40 -9.19
CA VAL A 106 17.65 3.35 -10.37
C VAL A 106 18.21 4.73 -10.74
N ILE A 107 17.39 5.79 -10.68
CA ILE A 107 17.82 7.16 -10.96
C ILE A 107 18.88 7.61 -9.94
N LEU A 108 18.69 7.32 -8.65
CA LEU A 108 19.65 7.66 -7.60
C LEU A 108 20.97 6.88 -7.77
N MET A 109 20.91 5.62 -8.18
CA MET A 109 22.11 4.85 -8.56
C MET A 109 22.82 5.48 -9.76
N GLN A 110 22.08 5.84 -10.82
CA GLN A 110 22.65 6.45 -12.02
C GLN A 110 23.30 7.82 -11.73
N GLN A 111 22.73 8.60 -10.81
CA GLN A 111 23.29 9.88 -10.36
C GLN A 111 24.50 9.73 -9.42
N GLY A 112 24.89 8.50 -9.07
CA GLY A 112 25.96 8.24 -8.11
C GLY A 112 25.60 8.55 -6.65
N LYS A 113 24.30 8.77 -6.35
CA LYS A 113 23.81 9.02 -4.99
C LYS A 113 23.69 7.74 -4.15
N ILE A 114 23.63 6.58 -4.82
CA ILE A 114 23.72 5.26 -4.20
C ILE A 114 24.99 4.59 -4.74
N GLY A 115 26.04 4.53 -3.92
CA GLY A 115 27.36 4.03 -4.32
C GLY A 115 27.83 2.79 -3.56
N GLN A 116 27.13 2.38 -2.50
CA GLN A 116 27.52 1.19 -1.73
C GLN A 116 27.34 -0.08 -2.58
N LYS A 117 28.22 -1.07 -2.38
CA LYS A 117 28.16 -2.37 -3.06
C LYS A 117 27.61 -3.43 -2.11
N GLY A 118 26.80 -4.35 -2.63
CA GLY A 118 26.23 -5.47 -1.88
C GLY A 118 24.71 -5.55 -2.02
N VAL A 119 24.09 -6.40 -1.20
CA VAL A 119 22.64 -6.49 -1.06
C VAL A 119 22.24 -5.64 0.13
N LEU A 120 21.69 -4.46 -0.13
CA LEU A 120 21.40 -3.47 0.88
C LEU A 120 19.91 -3.10 0.84
N PRO A 121 19.26 -2.99 2.00
CA PRO A 121 17.92 -2.44 2.07
C PRO A 121 17.97 -0.91 1.93
N PRO A 122 16.87 -0.25 1.52
CA PRO A 122 16.87 1.17 1.19
C PRO A 122 17.32 2.07 2.34
N GLU A 123 17.01 1.72 3.60
CA GLU A 123 17.43 2.47 4.79
C GLU A 123 18.95 2.50 5.01
N ALA A 124 19.70 1.59 4.37
CA ALA A 124 21.15 1.52 4.50
C ALA A 124 21.90 2.25 3.37
N CYS A 125 21.24 2.53 2.24
CA CYS A 125 21.90 3.02 1.03
C CYS A 125 21.26 4.26 0.39
N VAL A 126 20.01 4.58 0.75
CA VAL A 126 19.27 5.72 0.21
C VAL A 126 19.22 6.84 1.23
N ASP A 127 19.62 8.05 0.84
CA ASP A 127 19.32 9.26 1.61
C ASP A 127 17.81 9.56 1.49
N PRO A 128 17.06 9.58 2.62
CA PRO A 128 15.62 9.83 2.59
C PRO A 128 15.25 11.18 1.97
N MET A 129 16.08 12.22 2.13
CA MET A 129 15.78 13.55 1.62
C MET A 129 15.93 13.62 0.10
N GLU A 130 16.88 12.88 -0.46
CA GLU A 130 17.04 12.75 -1.91
C GLU A 130 15.87 12.00 -2.54
N PHE A 131 15.40 10.96 -1.86
CA PHE A 131 14.22 10.22 -2.28
C PHE A 131 12.96 11.10 -2.25
N VAL A 132 12.71 11.81 -1.14
CA VAL A 132 11.56 12.71 -0.99
C VAL A 132 11.60 13.85 -2.01
N SER A 133 12.77 14.43 -2.29
CA SER A 133 12.88 15.48 -3.30
C SER A 133 12.53 14.99 -4.71
N LEU A 134 12.96 13.78 -5.07
CA LEU A 134 12.66 13.20 -6.38
C LEU A 134 11.19 12.79 -6.50
N ILE A 135 10.60 12.21 -5.46
CA ILE A 135 9.19 11.79 -5.52
C ILE A 135 8.26 13.00 -5.66
N SER A 136 8.50 14.11 -4.94
CA SER A 136 7.73 15.35 -5.10
C SER A 136 7.82 15.91 -6.52
N ARG A 137 8.97 15.79 -7.20
CA ARG A 137 9.13 16.21 -8.60
C ARG A 137 8.37 15.31 -9.56
N VAL A 138 8.45 13.99 -9.38
CA VAL A 138 7.74 13.02 -10.21
C VAL A 138 6.23 13.19 -10.07
N MET A 139 5.74 13.41 -8.84
CA MET A 139 4.31 13.65 -8.58
C MET A 139 3.80 14.95 -9.21
N LYS A 140 4.56 16.05 -9.11
CA LYS A 140 4.21 17.33 -9.78
C LYS A 140 4.16 17.24 -11.30
N LEU A 141 4.89 16.30 -11.91
CA LEU A 141 4.83 16.04 -13.35
C LEU A 141 3.58 15.22 -13.73
N ASP A 142 3.10 14.39 -12.82
CA ASP A 142 1.91 13.56 -13.01
C ASP A 142 0.61 14.37 -12.86
N GLU A 143 0.58 15.34 -11.92
CA GLU A 143 -0.53 16.29 -11.75
C GLU A 143 -0.83 17.13 -13.02
N LYS A 144 0.17 17.32 -13.89
CA LYS A 144 -0.01 18.07 -15.16
C LYS A 144 -0.64 17.25 -16.29
N LYS A 145 -0.86 15.94 -16.08
CA LYS A 145 -1.59 15.09 -17.03
C LYS A 145 -3.06 15.06 -16.62
N ASP A 146 -3.80 16.01 -17.17
CA ASP A 146 -5.20 16.30 -16.91
C ASP A 146 -6.12 15.22 -17.53
N ASP A 147 -6.17 14.03 -16.91
CA ASP A 147 -7.13 12.98 -17.26
C ASP A 147 -7.64 12.27 -15.99
N GLY A 148 -8.31 13.02 -15.11
CA GLY A 148 -9.31 12.54 -14.14
C GLY A 148 -8.89 11.65 -12.96
N ASP A 149 -7.76 10.94 -13.04
CA ASP A 149 -7.34 9.87 -12.12
C ASP A 149 -5.89 10.07 -11.69
N SER A 150 -5.59 11.19 -11.03
CA SER A 150 -4.24 11.49 -10.53
C SER A 150 -4.00 10.94 -9.10
N PHE A 151 -2.74 10.64 -8.81
CA PHE A 151 -2.27 10.32 -7.46
C PHE A 151 -2.63 11.47 -6.50
N GLY A 152 -3.29 11.17 -5.37
CA GLY A 152 -3.89 12.17 -4.46
C GLY A 152 -2.91 12.97 -3.59
N GLY A 153 -1.63 13.01 -3.97
CA GLY A 153 -0.56 13.66 -3.23
C GLY A 153 -0.15 12.94 -1.94
N VAL A 154 0.90 13.49 -1.30
CA VAL A 154 1.37 13.06 0.02
C VAL A 154 0.91 14.09 1.05
N ILE A 155 0.21 13.64 2.09
CA ILE A 155 -0.16 14.49 3.22
C ILE A 155 0.82 14.18 4.35
N VAL A 156 1.50 15.21 4.85
CA VAL A 156 2.41 15.10 6.00
C VAL A 156 1.94 16.00 7.12
N GLU A 157 1.79 15.42 8.31
CA GLU A 157 1.34 16.11 9.51
C GLU A 157 2.34 15.87 10.65
N SER A 158 2.63 16.91 11.42
CA SER A 158 3.34 16.81 12.69
C SER A 158 2.39 17.15 13.84
N ILE A 159 2.44 16.36 14.90
CA ILE A 159 1.65 16.55 16.12
C ILE A 159 2.63 16.74 17.28
N ASP A 160 2.57 17.90 17.92
CA ASP A 160 3.42 18.23 19.05
C ASP A 160 2.88 17.65 20.38
N HIS A 161 3.62 17.89 21.46
CA HIS A 161 3.25 17.49 22.82
C HIS A 161 1.93 18.10 23.34
N ALA A 162 1.46 19.20 22.76
CA ALA A 162 0.17 19.83 23.08
C ALA A 162 -0.99 19.24 22.24
N GLY A 163 -0.69 18.35 21.29
CA GLY A 163 -1.66 17.79 20.36
C GLY A 163 -1.94 18.69 19.14
N THR A 164 -1.16 19.77 18.95
CA THR A 164 -1.32 20.69 17.82
C THR A 164 -0.92 20.01 16.52
N ILE A 165 -1.84 19.95 15.56
CA ILE A 165 -1.58 19.38 14.23
C ILE A 165 -1.06 20.48 13.29
N THR A 166 0.12 20.28 12.72
CA THR A 166 0.69 21.15 11.68
C THR A 166 0.89 20.35 10.40
N LYS A 167 0.36 20.83 9.27
CA LYS A 167 0.65 20.25 7.95
C LYS A 167 2.00 20.77 7.44
N LEU A 168 2.82 19.86 6.93
CA LEU A 168 4.13 20.16 6.36
C LEU A 168 4.02 20.18 4.83
N ASP A 169 4.64 21.19 4.21
CA ASP A 169 4.75 21.30 2.75
C ASP A 169 6.06 20.64 2.29
N ILE A 170 5.98 19.68 1.36
CA ILE A 170 7.09 18.84 0.88
C ILE A 170 7.06 18.64 -0.65
#